data_AF-A0A1B3WP15-F1
#
_entry.id   AF-A0A1B3WP15-F1
#
_cell.length_a   1.000
_cell.length_b   1.000
_cell.length_c   1.000
_cell.angle_alpha   90.00
_cell.angle_beta   90.00
_cell.angle_gamma   90.00
#
_symmetry.space_group_name_H-M   'P 1'
#
loop_
_entity.id
_entity.type
_entity.pdbx_description
1 polymer ?
#
loop_
_entity_poly.entity_id
_entity_poly.type
_entity_poly.pdbx_seq_one_letter_code
_entity_poly.pdbx_strand_id
1 'polypeptide(L)'
;MRKTAAVITISDKASRGERVDTSGPALCALLEADGWEIAARTLVPDDAARIRSELVRCSDESGVDLILTTGGTLIINLPGSERAARENFAAIRGVLDHAVEMLRSRGSADCAG
;
A
#
# COMPACT_ATOMS: atom_id res chain seq x y z
N MET A 1 -21.11 0.96 -8.12
CA MET A 1 -20.55 0.16 -7.01
C MET A 1 -19.71 1.08 -6.15
N ARG A 2 -19.84 0.98 -4.83
CA ARG A 2 -18.96 1.71 -3.90
C ARG A 2 -17.63 0.96 -3.84
N LYS A 3 -16.51 1.65 -4.10
CA LYS A 3 -15.17 1.05 -4.03
C LYS A 3 -14.58 1.34 -2.67
N THR A 4 -14.03 0.34 -2.01
CA THR A 4 -13.50 0.42 -0.66
C THR A 4 -12.00 0.12 -0.65
N ALA A 5 -11.25 0.84 0.17
CA ALA A 5 -9.82 0.66 0.29
C ALA A 5 -9.34 0.66 1.74
N ALA A 6 -8.25 -0.06 2.00
CA ALA A 6 -7.46 0.06 3.22
C ALA A 6 -6.05 0.56 2.89
N VAL A 7 -5.49 1.40 3.77
CA VAL A 7 -4.11 1.89 3.67
C VAL A 7 -3.30 1.42 4.89
N ILE A 8 -2.21 0.70 4.65
CA ILE A 8 -1.33 0.16 5.70
C ILE A 8 0.06 0.77 5.55
N THR A 9 0.47 1.61 6.50
CA THR A 9 1.84 2.09 6.59
C THR A 9 2.69 1.09 7.35
N ILE A 10 3.77 0.61 6.73
CA ILE A 10 4.74 -0.32 7.31
C ILE A 10 6.01 0.47 7.61
N SER A 11 6.24 0.76 8.90
CA SER A 11 7.41 1.51 9.33
C SER A 11 7.73 1.33 10.81
N ASP A 12 8.93 0.83 11.07
CA ASP A 12 9.54 0.78 12.39
C ASP A 12 9.67 2.15 13.07
N LYS A 13 10.15 3.16 12.34
CA LYS A 13 10.34 4.50 12.91
C LYS A 13 9.01 5.16 13.24
N ALA A 14 8.04 5.06 12.34
CA ALA A 14 6.75 5.70 12.59
C ALA A 14 5.96 4.97 13.68
N SER A 15 5.99 3.63 13.72
CA SER A 15 5.35 2.85 14.79
C SER A 15 5.95 3.12 16.17
N ARG A 16 7.25 3.45 16.26
CA ARG A 16 7.91 3.90 17.50
C ARG A 16 7.74 5.40 17.80
N GLY A 17 7.06 6.15 16.95
CA GLY A 17 6.87 7.60 17.10
C GLY A 17 8.10 8.46 16.77
N GLU A 18 9.17 7.86 16.24
CA GLU A 18 10.41 8.54 15.84
C GLU A 18 10.24 9.32 14.52
N ARG A 19 9.16 9.06 13.79
CA ARG A 19 8.80 9.72 12.53
C ARG A 19 7.29 9.83 12.42
N VAL A 20 6.78 10.95 11.94
CA VAL A 20 5.36 11.08 11.61
C VAL A 20 5.06 10.35 10.29
N ASP A 21 4.02 9.52 10.28
CA ASP A 21 3.48 8.94 9.05
C ASP A 21 2.75 10.02 8.24
N THR A 22 3.37 10.45 7.14
CA THR A 22 2.80 11.39 6.16
C THR A 22 2.27 10.69 4.92
N SER A 23 2.72 9.47 4.64
CA SER A 23 2.35 8.72 3.42
C SER A 23 0.94 8.12 3.55
N GLY A 24 0.60 7.56 4.71
CA GLY A 24 -0.73 7.01 4.97
C GLY A 24 -1.86 8.01 4.73
N PRO A 25 -1.85 9.21 5.36
CA PRO A 25 -2.86 10.25 5.15
C PRO A 25 -2.92 10.73 3.70
N ALA A 26 -1.78 10.89 3.04
CA ALA A 26 -1.73 11.36 1.66
C ALA A 26 -2.41 10.38 0.69
N LEU A 27 -2.19 9.07 0.86
CA LEU A 27 -2.85 8.06 0.05
C LEU A 27 -4.35 7.98 0.32
N CYS A 28 -4.79 8.10 1.58
CA CYS A 28 -6.21 8.19 1.90
C CYS A 28 -6.86 9.37 1.17
N ALA A 29 -6.26 10.56 1.23
CA ALA A 29 -6.79 11.74 0.57
C ALA A 29 -6.88 11.59 -0.97
N LEU A 30 -5.88 10.96 -1.60
CA LEU A 30 -5.91 10.68 -3.05
C LEU A 30 -7.01 9.68 -3.42
N LEU A 31 -7.16 8.60 -2.65
CA LEU A 31 -8.22 7.61 -2.85
C LEU A 31 -9.61 8.22 -2.67
N GLU A 32 -9.80 9.03 -1.63
CA GLU A 32 -11.06 9.74 -1.37
C GLU A 32 -11.40 10.71 -2.52
N ALA A 33 -10.41 11.45 -3.03
CA ALA A 33 -10.58 12.33 -4.19
C ALA A 33 -11.00 11.56 -5.46
N ASP A 34 -10.54 10.31 -5.60
CA ASP A 34 -10.90 9.39 -6.68
C ASP A 34 -12.23 8.62 -6.41
N GLY A 35 -12.94 8.96 -5.34
CA GLY A 35 -14.26 8.43 -4.99
C GLY A 35 -14.24 7.06 -4.29
N TRP A 36 -13.12 6.68 -3.69
CA TRP A 36 -13.03 5.50 -2.83
C TRP A 36 -13.46 5.81 -1.40
N GLU A 37 -14.08 4.83 -0.74
CA GLU A 37 -14.33 4.85 0.69
C GLU A 37 -13.14 4.22 1.43
N ILE A 38 -12.58 4.92 2.41
CA ILE A 38 -11.48 4.40 3.24
C ILE A 38 -12.07 3.59 4.40
N ALA A 39 -12.02 2.27 4.27
CA ALA A 39 -12.50 1.35 5.31
C ALA A 39 -11.52 1.24 6.50
N ALA A 40 -10.21 1.41 6.25
CA ALA A 40 -9.20 1.39 7.29
C ALA A 40 -7.93 2.17 6.91
N ARG A 41 -7.30 2.77 7.91
CA ARG A 41 -5.91 3.25 7.85
C ARG A 41 -5.17 2.75 9.08
N THR A 42 -4.06 2.04 8.88
CA THR A 42 -3.30 1.43 9.98
C THR A 42 -1.80 1.68 9.80
N LEU A 43 -1.09 1.84 10.92
CA LEU A 43 0.36 1.89 10.99
C LEU A 43 0.87 0.64 11.73
N VAL A 44 1.77 -0.11 11.11
CA VAL A 44 2.38 -1.32 11.67
C VAL A 44 3.91 -1.25 11.59
N PRO A 45 4.64 -1.89 12.51
CA PRO A 45 6.09 -2.06 12.38
C PRO A 45 6.45 -2.96 11.19
N ASP A 46 7.72 -2.98 10.79
CA ASP A 46 8.23 -3.87 9.73
C ASP A 46 8.43 -5.28 10.28
N ASP A 47 7.32 -5.90 10.69
CA ASP A 47 7.25 -7.22 11.28
C ASP A 47 6.28 -8.10 10.48
N ALA A 48 6.76 -9.26 10.05
CA ALA A 48 6.01 -10.14 9.17
C ALA A 48 4.68 -10.61 9.78
N ALA A 49 4.63 -10.86 11.09
CA ALA A 49 3.42 -11.32 11.76
C ALA A 49 2.37 -10.20 11.84
N ARG A 50 2.80 -8.97 12.14
CA ARG A 50 1.94 -7.77 12.17
C ARG A 50 1.40 -7.45 10.78
N ILE A 51 2.26 -7.43 9.76
CA ILE A 51 1.87 -7.18 8.37
C ILE A 51 0.85 -8.23 7.92
N ARG A 52 1.14 -9.53 8.16
CA ARG A 52 0.22 -10.62 7.82
C ARG A 52 -1.14 -10.45 8.51
N SER A 53 -1.13 -10.20 9.82
CA SER A 53 -2.36 -10.03 10.59
C SER A 53 -3.23 -8.90 10.02
N GLU A 54 -2.61 -7.78 9.63
CA GLU A 54 -3.34 -6.63 9.12
C GLU A 54 -3.85 -6.86 7.70
N LEU A 55 -3.07 -7.51 6.84
CA LEU A 55 -3.52 -7.91 5.51
C LEU A 55 -4.71 -8.87 5.57
N VAL A 56 -4.66 -9.85 6.47
CA VAL A 56 -5.77 -10.79 6.73
C VAL A 56 -7.00 -10.05 7.23
N ARG A 57 -6.84 -9.18 8.24
CA ARG A 57 -7.95 -8.38 8.79
C ARG A 57 -8.64 -7.53 7.72
N CYS A 58 -7.86 -6.84 6.88
CA CYS A 58 -8.40 -6.01 5.81
C CYS A 58 -9.07 -6.83 4.72
N SER A 59 -8.48 -7.98 4.36
CA SER A 59 -9.00 -8.83 3.27
C SER A 59 -10.25 -9.61 3.68
N ASP A 60 -10.21 -10.24 4.86
CA ASP A 60 -11.21 -11.23 5.28
C ASP A 60 -12.32 -10.61 6.11
N GLU A 61 -12.00 -9.70 7.05
CA GLU A 61 -12.99 -9.12 7.96
C GLU A 61 -13.61 -7.84 7.40
N SER A 62 -12.78 -6.99 6.79
CA SER A 62 -13.23 -5.70 6.24
C SER A 62 -13.73 -5.82 4.79
N GLY A 63 -13.33 -6.88 4.07
CA GLY A 63 -13.80 -7.18 2.72
C GLY A 63 -13.54 -6.06 1.72
N VAL A 64 -12.37 -5.39 1.80
CA VAL A 64 -12.07 -4.23 0.95
C VAL A 64 -11.73 -4.64 -0.49
N ASP A 65 -11.99 -3.74 -1.43
CA ASP A 65 -11.66 -3.94 -2.85
C ASP A 65 -10.16 -3.73 -3.14
N LEU A 66 -9.46 -2.96 -2.30
CA LEU A 66 -8.05 -2.61 -2.46
C LEU A 66 -7.33 -2.47 -1.11
N ILE A 67 -6.11 -3.00 -1.02
CA ILE A 67 -5.18 -2.69 0.08
C ILE A 67 -3.94 -2.03 -0.52
N LEU A 68 -3.61 -0.82 -0.08
CA LEU A 68 -2.35 -0.14 -0.39
C LEU A 68 -1.42 -0.22 0.81
N THR A 69 -0.17 -0.62 0.58
CA THR A 69 0.87 -0.58 1.62
C THR A 69 1.92 0.48 1.29
N THR A 70 2.45 1.15 2.31
CA THR A 70 3.59 2.08 2.15
C THR A 70 4.76 1.62 3.00
N GLY A 71 5.93 1.41 2.40
CA GLY A 71 7.10 0.87 3.08
C GLY A 71 8.23 0.60 2.09
N GLY A 72 9.13 -0.33 2.41
CA GLY A 72 10.22 -0.75 1.50
C GLY A 72 9.84 -1.86 0.51
N THR A 73 8.62 -2.38 0.59
CA THR A 73 8.17 -3.56 -0.17
C THR A 73 6.92 -3.23 -0.97
N LEU A 74 6.90 -3.60 -2.25
CA LEU A 74 5.73 -3.51 -3.11
C LEU A 74 4.93 -4.82 -3.03
N ILE A 75 3.67 -4.74 -2.59
CA ILE A 75 2.73 -5.87 -2.60
C ILE A 75 1.72 -5.63 -3.71
N ILE A 76 1.54 -6.61 -4.60
CA ILE A 76 0.61 -6.53 -5.72
C ILE A 76 -0.30 -7.74 -5.67
N ASN A 77 -1.60 -7.50 -5.53
CA ASN A 77 -2.62 -8.53 -5.67
C ASN A 77 -3.02 -8.65 -7.15
N LEU A 78 -3.03 -9.87 -7.69
CA LEU A 78 -3.41 -10.13 -9.08
C LEU A 78 -4.63 -11.06 -9.12
N PRO A 79 -5.45 -11.01 -10.18
CA PRO A 79 -6.61 -11.87 -10.30
C PRO A 79 -6.27 -13.37 -10.30
N GLY A 80 -7.16 -14.20 -9.78
CA GLY A 80 -6.92 -15.64 -9.58
C GLY A 80 -6.86 -16.50 -10.86
N SER A 81 -7.27 -15.98 -12.03
CA SER A 81 -7.15 -16.71 -13.30
C SER A 81 -5.82 -16.44 -13.97
N GLU A 82 -5.21 -17.47 -14.57
CA GLU A 82 -3.91 -17.34 -15.25
C GLU A 82 -3.94 -16.23 -16.31
N ARG A 83 -4.99 -16.19 -17.13
CA ARG A 83 -5.16 -15.18 -18.17
C ARG A 83 -5.15 -13.76 -17.59
N ALA A 84 -5.99 -13.51 -16.59
CA ALA A 84 -6.12 -12.18 -16.03
C ALA A 84 -4.86 -11.77 -15.25
N ALA A 85 -4.18 -12.69 -14.57
CA ALA A 85 -2.90 -12.42 -13.93
C ALA A 85 -1.84 -11.97 -14.94
N ARG A 86 -1.72 -12.65 -16.09
CA ARG A 86 -0.79 -12.29 -17.16
C ARG A 86 -1.09 -10.93 -17.78
N GLU A 87 -2.37 -10.66 -18.07
CA GLU A 87 -2.81 -9.38 -18.65
C GLU A 87 -2.54 -8.21 -17.68
N ASN A 88 -2.85 -8.36 -16.39
CA ASN A 88 -2.61 -7.33 -15.38
C ASN A 88 -1.11 -7.12 -15.11
N PHE A 89 -0.33 -8.21 -15.02
CA PHE A 89 1.12 -8.09 -14.87
C PHE A 89 1.75 -7.36 -16.06
N ALA A 90 1.32 -7.66 -17.29
CA ALA A 90 1.82 -6.98 -18.48
C ALA A 90 1.56 -5.46 -18.45
N ALA A 91 0.42 -5.02 -17.90
CA ALA A 91 0.07 -3.62 -17.78
C ALA A 91 0.99 -2.84 -16.82
N ILE A 92 1.46 -3.49 -15.74
CA ILE A 92 2.32 -2.85 -14.73
C ILE A 92 3.81 -3.12 -14.94
N ARG A 93 4.19 -4.08 -15.80
CA ARG A 93 5.58 -4.54 -15.95
C ARG A 93 6.57 -3.40 -16.22
N GLY A 94 6.17 -2.41 -17.02
CA GLY A 94 7.02 -1.28 -17.39
C GLY A 94 7.39 -0.33 -16.24
N VAL A 95 6.66 -0.36 -15.13
CA VAL A 95 6.91 0.51 -13.97
C VAL A 95 7.55 -0.22 -12.78
N LEU A 96 7.63 -1.55 -12.81
CA LEU A 96 8.08 -2.35 -11.66
C LEU A 96 9.54 -2.09 -11.29
N ASP A 97 10.44 -2.05 -12.27
CA ASP A 97 11.87 -1.84 -12.02
C ASP A 97 12.10 -0.49 -11.33
N HIS A 98 11.53 0.57 -11.90
CA HIS A 98 11.61 1.90 -11.32
C HIS A 98 10.96 1.98 -9.93
N ALA A 99 9.79 1.36 -9.74
CA ALA A 99 9.14 1.33 -8.44
C ALA A 99 10.01 0.64 -7.36
N VAL A 100 10.63 -0.50 -7.69
CA VAL A 100 11.54 -1.20 -6.77
C VAL A 100 12.79 -0.37 -6.49
N GLU A 101 13.35 0.31 -7.48
CA GLU A 101 14.47 1.24 -7.30
C GLU A 101 14.11 2.38 -6.34
N MET A 102 12.95 3.01 -6.50
CA MET A 102 12.46 4.07 -5.61
C MET A 102 12.27 3.59 -4.16
N LEU A 103 11.78 2.37 -3.98
CA LEU A 103 11.60 1.76 -2.65
C LEU A 103 12.95 1.46 -1.99
N ARG A 104 13.93 0.96 -2.77
CA ARG A 104 15.28 0.65 -2.28
C ARG A 104 16.12 1.89 -2.00
N SER A 105 15.96 2.96 -2.78
CA SER A 105 16.78 4.16 -2.68
C SER A 105 16.47 5.03 -1.47
N ARG A 106 15.47 4.67 -0.64
CA ARG A 106 14.82 5.56 0.34
C ARG A 106 14.51 6.87 -0.35
N GLY A 107 13.42 6.91 -1.10
CA GLY A 107 12.89 8.07 -1.82
C GLY A 107 13.51 9.37 -1.29
N SER A 108 14.42 9.93 -2.10
CA SER A 108 15.04 11.20 -1.81
C SER A 108 13.91 12.14 -1.43
N ALA A 109 13.90 12.52 -0.16
CA ALA A 109 13.30 13.75 0.28
C ALA A 109 14.15 14.89 -0.30
N ASP A 110 14.22 14.99 -1.64
CA ASP A 110 14.50 16.26 -2.26
C ASP A 110 13.18 17.01 -2.20
N CYS A 111 13.00 17.66 -1.05
CA CYS A 111 12.19 18.84 -0.94
C CYS A 111 12.60 19.78 -2.09
N ALA A 112 11.78 19.84 -3.14
CA ALA A 112 11.70 21.02 -3.96
C ALA A 112 11.10 22.13 -3.09
N GLY A 113 12.01 22.88 -2.45
CA GLY A 113 11.79 24.21 -1.90
C GLY A 113 12.76 25.17 -2.59
#